data_AF-A0A943HJ18-F1
#
_entry.id   AF-A0A943HJ18-F1
#
_cell.length_a   1.000
_cell.length_b   1.000
_cell.length_c   1.000
_cell.angle_alpha   90.00
_cell.angle_beta   90.00
_cell.angle_gamma   90.00
#
_symmetry.space_group_name_H-M   'P 1'
#
loop_
_entity.id
_entity.type
_entity.pdbx_description
1 polymer ?
#
loop_
_entity_poly.entity_id
_entity_poly.type
_entity_poly.pdbx_seq_one_letter_code
_entity_poly.pdbx_strand_id
1 'polypeptide(L)' 'MDRLQGLLSQLQDESTPLADSVKLYAEAAGLIHYCNTALDKAKLQVEEIDASLAPGGEVSHEA' A
#
# COMPACT_ATOMS: atom_id res chain seq x y z
N MET A 1 3.52 8.22 -4.08
CA MET A 1 4.19 7.38 -5.10
C MET A 1 5.38 8.06 -5.74
N ASP A 2 5.39 9.39 -5.92
CA ASP A 2 6.52 10.13 -6.51
C ASP A 2 7.84 9.94 -5.76
N ARG A 3 7.77 9.86 -4.42
CA ARG A 3 8.95 9.56 -3.60
C ARG A 3 9.59 8.22 -3.93
N LEU A 4 8.79 7.16 -4.08
CA LEU A 4 9.28 5.83 -4.44
C LEU A 4 9.89 5.82 -5.85
N GLN A 5 9.24 6.47 -6.81
CA GLN A 5 9.75 6.60 -8.19
C GLN A 5 11.11 7.33 -8.21
N GLY A 6 11.26 8.42 -7.44
CA GLY A 6 12.53 9.13 -7.33
C GLY A 6 13.66 8.27 -6.73
N LEU A 7 13.36 7.48 -5.69
CA LEU A 7 14.34 6.55 -5.10
C LEU A 7 14.76 5.47 -6.10
N LEU A 8 13.81 4.92 -6.87
CA LEU A 8 14.10 3.90 -7.88
C LEU A 8 14.97 4.46 -9.02
N SER A 9 14.72 5.70 -9.45
CA SER A 9 15.59 6.36 -10.44
C SER A 9 17.01 6.56 -9.93
N GLN A 10 17.20 6.93 -8.65
CA GLN A 10 18.54 7.05 -8.06
C GLN A 10 19.23 5.68 -7.90
N LEU A 11 18.50 4.62 -7.58
CA LEU A 11 19.01 3.26 -7.51
C LEU A 11 19.46 2.71 -8.88
N GLN A 12 18.86 3.17 -9.96
CA GLN A 12 19.20 2.80 -11.34
C GLN A 12 20.39 3.59 -11.91
N ASP A 13 20.82 4.64 -11.22
CA ASP A 13 21.99 5.42 -11.61
C ASP A 13 23.28 4.70 -11.19
N GLU A 14 24.12 4.37 -12.15
CA GLU A 14 25.40 3.67 -11.95
C GLU A 14 26.44 4.52 -11.19
N SER A 15 26.23 5.83 -11.11
CA SER A 15 27.09 6.73 -10.32
C SER A 15 26.76 6.72 -8.82
N THR A 16 25.64 6.10 -8.42
CA THR A 16 25.23 6.03 -7.02
C THR A 16 26.17 5.11 -6.23
N PRO A 17 26.83 5.62 -5.17
CA PRO A 17 27.71 4.80 -4.34
C PRO A 17 26.95 3.66 -3.66
N LEU A 18 27.57 2.48 -3.55
CA LEU A 18 26.94 1.29 -2.95
C LEU A 18 26.32 1.55 -1.56
N ALA A 19 27.02 2.32 -0.72
CA ALA A 19 26.54 2.66 0.62
C ALA A 19 25.25 3.50 0.58
N ASP A 20 25.05 4.31 -0.45
CA ASP A 20 23.84 5.09 -0.65
C ASP A 20 22.76 4.25 -1.33
N SER A 21 23.10 3.37 -2.28
CA SER A 21 22.18 2.40 -2.87
C SER A 21 21.52 1.51 -1.82
N VAL A 22 22.27 1.07 -0.79
CA VAL A 22 21.72 0.27 0.31
C VAL A 22 20.71 1.07 1.16
N LYS A 23 20.98 2.35 1.43
CA LYS A 23 20.04 3.22 2.16
C LYS A 23 18.77 3.48 1.35
N LEU A 24 18.94 3.81 0.07
CA LEU A 24 17.84 4.04 -0.87
C LEU A 24 16.95 2.79 -0.98
N TYR A 25 17.55 1.61 -1.02
CA TYR A 25 16.81 0.35 -1.08
C TYR A 25 16.01 0.11 0.20
N ALA A 26 16.59 0.36 1.37
CA ALA A 26 15.88 0.23 2.65
C ALA A 26 14.67 1.19 2.74
N GLU A 27 14.83 2.44 2.29
CA GLU A 27 13.73 3.41 2.23
C GLU A 27 12.65 2.98 1.23
N ALA A 28 13.06 2.54 0.04
CA ALA A 28 12.13 2.05 -1.00
C ALA A 28 11.33 0.83 -0.50
N ALA A 29 11.98 -0.12 0.17
CA ALA A 29 11.32 -1.29 0.75
C ALA A 29 10.28 -0.88 1.81
N GLY A 30 10.59 0.09 2.66
CA GLY A 30 9.65 0.64 3.64
C GLY A 30 8.42 1.29 2.98
N LEU A 31 8.64 2.07 1.92
CA LEU A 31 7.54 2.70 1.16
C LEU A 31 6.67 1.68 0.43
N ILE A 32 7.27 0.66 -0.18
CA ILE A 32 6.52 -0.43 -0.83
C ILE A 32 5.66 -1.16 0.20
N HIS A 33 6.23 -1.48 1.37
CA HIS A 33 5.49 -2.11 2.45
C HIS A 33 4.29 -1.27 2.90
N TYR A 34 4.51 0.03 3.13
CA TYR A 34 3.44 0.97 3.47
C TYR A 34 2.33 0.99 2.40
N CYS A 35 2.70 1.06 1.13
CA CYS A 35 1.73 1.04 0.02
C CYS A 35 0.91 -0.25 0.03
N ASN A 36 1.53 -1.41 0.21
CA ASN A 36 0.83 -2.69 0.27
C ASN A 36 -0.15 -2.73 1.44
N THR A 37 0.27 -2.34 2.65
CA THR A 37 -0.62 -2.29 3.83
C THR A 37 -1.80 -1.34 3.63
N ALA A 38 -1.56 -0.18 3.02
CA ALA A 38 -2.64 0.78 2.73
C ALA A 38 -3.63 0.21 1.70
N LEU A 39 -3.14 -0.48 0.67
CA LEU A 39 -3.98 -1.14 -0.34
C LEU A 39 -4.79 -2.29 0.26
N ASP A 40 -4.18 -3.13 1.09
CA ASP A 40 -4.86 -4.21 1.79
C ASP A 40 -6.00 -3.67 2.67
N LYS A 41 -5.73 -2.59 3.41
CA LYS A 41 -6.75 -1.92 4.22
C LYS A 41 -7.88 -1.35 3.35
N ALA A 42 -7.54 -0.66 2.26
CA ALA A 42 -8.53 -0.10 1.36
C ALA A 42 -9.41 -1.19 0.75
N LYS A 43 -8.83 -2.34 0.39
CA LYS A 43 -9.55 -3.49 -0.13
C LYS A 43 -10.57 -4.02 0.89
N LEU A 44 -10.14 -4.22 2.15
CA LEU A 44 -11.04 -4.65 3.22
C LEU A 44 -12.21 -3.67 3.44
N GLN A 45 -11.93 -2.36 3.39
CA GLN A 45 -12.99 -1.35 3.52
C GLN A 45 -13.99 -1.38 2.36
N VAL A 46 -13.53 -1.64 1.14
CA VAL A 46 -14.42 -1.81 -0.02
C VAL A 46 -15.29 -3.06 0.16
N GLU A 47 -14.70 -4.18 0.57
CA GLU A 47 -15.44 -5.42 0.84
C GLU A 47 -16.52 -5.24 1.93
N GLU A 48 -16.23 -4.47 2.99
CA GLU A 48 -17.18 -4.13 4.04
C GLU A 48 -18.34 -3.26 3.54
N ILE A 49 -18.04 -2.28 2.69
CA ILE A 49 -19.06 -1.43 2.05
C ILE A 49 -19.95 -2.27 1.14
N ASP A 50 -19.37 -3.11 0.29
CA ASP A 50 -20.11 -4.00 -0.61
C ASP A 50 -21.03 -4.95 0.17
N ALA A 51 -20.53 -5.53 1.28
CA ALA A 51 -21.33 -6.36 2.17
C ALA A 51 -22.49 -5.58 2.82
N SER A 52 -22.25 -4.32 3.21
CA SER A 52 -23.27 -3.45 3.81
C SER A 52 -24.33 -2.99 2.81
N LEU A 53 -23.97 -2.86 1.53
CA LEU A 53 -24.87 -2.44 0.45
C LEU A 53 -25.62 -3.60 -0.21
N ALA A 54 -25.22 -4.85 0.05
CA ALA A 54 -25.91 -6.02 -0.46
C ALA A 54 -27.38 -6.04 0.05
N PRO A 55 -28.39 -6.13 -0.84
CA PRO A 55 -29.80 -6.18 -0.43
C PRO A 55 -30.09 -7.54 0.21
N GLY A 56 -29.92 -7.59 1.53
CA GLY A 56 -30.11 -8.78 2.36
C GLY A 56 -29.88 -8.56 3.85
N GLY A 57 -29.63 -7.31 4.29
CA GLY A 57 -29.68 -6.91 5.69
C GLY A 57 -31.12 -6.80 6.20
N GLU A 58 -31.92 -7.86 6.08
CA GLU A 58 -33.09 -8.03 6.94
C GLU A 58 -32.56 -8.28 8.35
N VAL A 59 -32.46 -7.19 9.11
CA VAL A 59 -32.43 -7.21 10.56
C VAL A 59 -33.66 -7.98 11.04
N SER A 60 -33.48 -9.28 11.26
CA SER A 60 -34.35 -10.03 12.15
C SER A 60 -34.03 -9.59 13.58
N HIS A 61 -34.58 -8.44 13.96
CA HIS A 61 -34.83 -8.12 15.37
C HIS A 61 -36.21 -8.71 15.66
N GLU A 62 -36.25 -10.01 15.95
CA GLU A 62 -37.44 -10.67 16.47
C GLU A 62 -37.54 -10.40 17.98
N ALA A 63 -38.79 -10.27 18.43
CA ALA A 63 -39.29 -9.67 19.67
C ALA A 63 -38.78 -10.23 21.01
#